data_AF-A0A7G7IT52-F1
#
_entry.id   AF-A0A7G7IT52-F1
#
_cell.length_a   1.000
_cell.length_b   1.000
_cell.length_c   1.000
_cell.angle_alpha   90.00
_cell.angle_beta   90.00
_cell.angle_gamma   90.00
#
_symmetry.space_group_name_H-M   'P 1'
#
loop_
_entity.id
_entity.type
_entity.pdbx_description
1 polymer ?
#
loop_
_entity_poly.entity_id
_entity_poly.type
_entity_poly.pdbx_seq_one_letter_code
_entity_poly.pdbx_strand_id
1 'polypeptide(L)'
;MQKKRMFQWLLLGLLLVTGFFPYRGYATDPETVTFILHKRVLVDESITDPQTSPSNGRQLTEDELANLNGLGLSVPYNGATFHVYHLTDYYLQAQEDAQALAKRLGQMNPIQIEQFIAEQQLEEVTGSPVLTQTHAEFGEGVGVVDVPRKHNGHYGIYLIVEDHSQQTSYFNVTNAAPIMIGLPLMDPLNEVELTQIHLYPKNAGYFRQPYFYKYGKEEDSEQTEPLEGVIFSLFRYNEAGEKIYLAQNQEALGDVWKQSDDPLNDEAIATFISDAAGRVKIADHFLIGGEYYFEELQTLPGYEISEENRQIPLFIPNTWKNESGEFLFMTLNEQKMSEPFSDEQDESVEKGPRIYNISRAGESQKDDDLPTDDGSGQGGTATGTEQLFNRLLPRTAEMRQALAILGIALLLLAYLLRKYMNKTRREEDD
;
A
#
# COMPACT_ATOMS: atom_id res chain seq x y z
N MET A 1 70.46 61.28 -9.26
CA MET A 1 69.05 61.15 -9.64
C MET A 1 68.85 59.73 -10.18
N GLN A 2 67.78 59.05 -9.75
CA GLN A 2 67.28 57.77 -10.29
C GLN A 2 68.28 56.60 -10.44
N LYS A 3 68.45 55.82 -9.38
CA LYS A 3 68.55 54.34 -9.42
C LYS A 3 68.34 53.74 -8.01
N LYS A 4 67.48 54.38 -7.22
CA LYS A 4 67.03 53.96 -5.87
C LYS A 4 65.59 53.40 -5.89
N ARG A 5 65.16 52.83 -7.02
CA ARG A 5 63.79 52.28 -7.20
C ARG A 5 63.75 50.82 -7.66
N MET A 6 64.86 50.09 -7.58
CA MET A 6 64.94 48.70 -8.07
C MET A 6 65.35 47.68 -6.99
N PHE A 7 65.17 48.02 -5.71
CA PHE A 7 65.49 47.13 -4.58
C PHE A 7 64.35 46.98 -3.56
N GLN A 8 63.19 47.62 -3.81
CA GLN A 8 61.99 47.48 -2.95
C GLN A 8 60.94 46.51 -3.50
N TRP A 9 61.18 45.89 -4.66
CA TRP A 9 60.29 44.89 -5.25
C TRP A 9 60.79 43.45 -5.13
N LEU A 10 61.92 43.22 -4.45
CA LEU A 10 62.49 41.88 -4.26
C LEU A 10 62.26 41.31 -2.85
N LEU A 11 61.66 42.09 -1.94
CA LEU A 11 61.23 41.62 -0.61
C LEU A 11 59.70 41.45 -0.48
N LEU A 12 58.93 41.77 -1.53
CA LEU A 12 57.47 41.56 -1.58
C LEU A 12 57.09 40.29 -2.36
N GLY A 13 58.08 39.53 -2.84
CA GLY A 13 57.89 38.27 -3.59
C GLY A 13 58.16 37.00 -2.76
N LEU A 14 58.47 37.12 -1.47
CA LEU A 14 58.83 35.99 -0.61
C LEU A 14 57.91 35.87 0.62
N LEU A 15 56.62 36.17 0.45
CA LEU A 15 55.59 36.01 1.49
C LEU A 15 54.23 35.61 0.89
N LEU A 16 54.25 34.74 -0.12
CA LEU A 16 53.04 34.13 -0.72
C LEU A 16 53.31 32.70 -1.18
N VAL A 17 53.94 31.91 -0.30
CA VAL A 17 53.93 30.44 -0.37
C VAL A 17 53.60 29.91 1.03
N THR A 18 52.39 30.21 1.50
CA THR A 18 51.72 29.43 2.53
C THR A 18 50.67 28.60 1.80
N GLY A 19 50.88 27.28 1.83
CA GLY A 19 50.17 26.31 1.01
C GLY A 19 48.66 26.49 0.98
N PHE A 20 48.11 26.56 -0.24
CA PHE A 20 46.81 25.99 -0.52
C PHE A 20 46.93 24.46 -0.38
N PHE A 21 47.00 23.96 0.85
CA PHE A 21 46.39 22.68 1.10
C PHE A 21 44.89 22.92 0.98
N PRO A 22 44.15 22.19 0.15
CA PRO A 22 42.70 22.18 0.30
C PRO A 22 42.45 21.72 1.73
N TYR A 23 41.92 22.63 2.56
CA TYR A 23 41.19 22.22 3.74
C TYR A 23 40.10 21.28 3.20
N ARG A 24 40.33 19.97 3.33
CA ARG A 24 39.22 19.05 3.50
C ARG A 24 38.53 19.59 4.74
N GLY A 25 37.45 20.35 4.55
CA GLY A 25 36.45 20.45 5.59
C GLY A 25 36.16 19.01 5.96
N TYR A 26 36.54 18.60 7.17
CA TYR A 26 35.90 17.46 7.78
C TYR A 26 34.41 17.78 7.66
N ALA A 27 33.67 16.93 6.93
CA ALA A 27 32.23 16.94 7.08
C ALA A 27 32.01 16.84 8.59
N THR A 28 31.50 17.91 9.20
CA THR A 28 31.08 17.89 10.59
C THR A 28 30.07 16.76 10.66
N ASP A 29 30.38 15.74 11.47
CA ASP A 29 29.43 14.67 11.74
C ASP A 29 28.08 15.31 12.06
N PRO A 30 26.98 14.79 11.49
CA PRO A 30 25.69 15.40 11.71
C PRO A 30 25.35 15.36 13.21
N GLU A 31 24.92 16.51 13.74
CA GLU A 31 24.51 16.65 15.14
C GLU A 31 23.19 15.88 15.42
N THR A 32 22.44 15.56 14.36
CA THR A 32 21.18 14.83 14.40
C THR A 32 21.19 13.63 13.46
N VAL A 33 20.35 12.64 13.77
CA VAL A 33 20.05 11.47 12.95
C VAL A 33 18.55 11.45 12.73
N THR A 34 18.10 11.20 11.50
CA THR A 34 16.67 11.14 11.18
C THR A 34 16.15 9.72 11.33
N PHE A 35 15.13 9.52 12.15
CA PHE A 35 14.37 8.26 12.20
C PHE A 35 13.16 8.36 11.28
N ILE A 36 12.99 7.33 10.44
CA ILE A 36 11.88 7.19 9.50
C ILE A 36 11.11 5.94 9.91
N LEU A 37 9.96 6.14 10.53
CA LEU A 37 9.05 5.09 10.98
C LEU A 37 8.13 4.70 9.83
N HIS A 38 8.11 3.42 9.46
CA HIS A 38 7.25 2.80 8.46
C HIS A 38 6.24 1.90 9.18
N LYS A 39 5.11 2.47 9.61
CA LYS A 39 4.07 1.71 10.29
C LYS A 39 3.27 0.91 9.28
N ARG A 40 3.35 -0.41 9.42
CA ARG A 40 2.65 -1.37 8.57
C ARG A 40 2.02 -2.44 9.44
N VAL A 41 0.81 -2.86 9.10
CA VAL A 41 0.13 -3.94 9.80
C VAL A 41 0.25 -5.23 9.02
N LEU A 42 0.72 -6.27 9.71
CA LEU A 42 0.88 -7.62 9.17
C LEU A 42 -0.38 -8.42 9.42
N VAL A 43 -0.88 -9.17 8.43
CA VAL A 43 -2.10 -9.98 8.61
C VAL A 43 -1.80 -11.19 9.53
N ASP A 44 -2.56 -11.37 10.62
CA ASP A 44 -2.24 -12.21 11.79
C ASP A 44 -1.74 -13.64 11.50
N GLU A 45 -2.38 -14.41 10.60
CA GLU A 45 -1.95 -15.80 10.31
C GLU A 45 -0.61 -15.89 9.53
N SER A 46 -0.10 -14.76 9.02
CA SER A 46 1.23 -14.67 8.39
C SER A 46 2.38 -14.51 9.38
N ILE A 47 2.10 -14.36 10.68
CA ILE A 47 3.13 -14.15 11.70
C ILE A 47 3.64 -15.51 12.18
N THR A 48 4.41 -16.18 11.32
CA THR A 48 5.06 -17.45 11.70
C THR A 48 6.31 -17.22 12.54
N ASP A 49 6.92 -16.04 12.47
CA ASP A 49 7.93 -15.54 13.40
C ASP A 49 8.21 -14.04 13.12
N PRO A 50 7.85 -13.09 14.00
CA PRO A 50 8.16 -11.67 13.79
C PRO A 50 9.68 -11.37 13.87
N GLN A 51 10.55 -12.36 14.18
CA GLN A 51 11.97 -12.14 14.46
C GLN A 51 12.90 -12.04 13.23
N THR A 52 12.45 -12.35 12.01
CA THR A 52 13.41 -12.61 10.91
C THR A 52 13.81 -11.43 10.03
N SER A 53 13.10 -10.30 10.07
CA SER A 53 13.62 -9.05 9.45
C SER A 53 14.22 -8.14 10.52
N PRO A 54 15.55 -8.14 10.73
CA PRO A 54 16.19 -7.10 11.51
C PRO A 54 16.00 -5.76 10.79
N SER A 55 15.47 -4.76 11.49
CA SER A 55 15.53 -3.39 11.03
C SER A 55 17.00 -2.97 11.09
N ASN A 56 17.74 -3.20 10.01
CA ASN A 56 19.17 -2.89 9.90
C ASN A 56 19.41 -1.38 9.63
N GLY A 57 18.37 -0.56 9.80
CA GLY A 57 18.37 0.87 9.55
C GLY A 57 18.22 1.27 8.09
N ARG A 58 18.26 0.32 7.14
CA ARG A 58 18.11 0.62 5.71
C ARG A 58 16.63 0.58 5.31
N GLN A 59 16.29 1.38 4.30
CA GLN A 59 14.99 1.27 3.64
C GLN A 59 14.87 -0.11 3.00
N LEU A 60 13.77 -0.80 3.29
CA LEU A 60 13.40 -2.02 2.59
C LEU A 60 12.96 -1.69 1.16
N THR A 61 13.40 -2.51 0.21
CA THR A 61 12.92 -2.50 -1.18
C THR A 61 11.45 -2.92 -1.25
N GLU A 62 10.78 -2.64 -2.38
CA GLU A 62 9.39 -3.09 -2.62
C GLU A 62 9.24 -4.61 -2.47
N ASP A 63 10.21 -5.38 -2.98
CA ASP A 63 10.23 -6.83 -2.83
C ASP A 63 10.37 -7.26 -1.36
N GLU A 64 11.24 -6.60 -0.59
CA GLU A 64 11.37 -6.88 0.85
C GLU A 64 10.11 -6.50 1.63
N LEU A 65 9.45 -5.39 1.25
CA LEU A 65 8.18 -4.95 1.84
C LEU A 65 7.02 -5.92 1.55
N ALA A 66 6.94 -6.41 0.31
CA ALA A 66 5.99 -7.45 -0.06
C ALA A 66 6.25 -8.73 0.75
N ASN A 67 7.51 -9.09 0.95
CA ASN A 67 7.88 -10.31 1.66
C ASN A 67 8.05 -10.13 3.19
N LEU A 68 7.66 -8.99 3.76
CA LEU A 68 7.80 -8.72 5.21
C LEU A 68 7.18 -9.81 6.10
N ASN A 69 6.15 -10.48 5.62
CA ASN A 69 5.49 -11.62 6.28
C ASN A 69 5.55 -12.92 5.46
N GLY A 70 6.41 -12.98 4.44
CA GLY A 70 6.52 -14.11 3.50
C GLY A 70 5.33 -14.30 2.56
N LEU A 71 4.29 -13.45 2.61
CA LEU A 71 3.01 -13.66 1.92
C LEU A 71 2.50 -12.46 1.11
N GLY A 72 3.19 -11.31 1.08
CA GLY A 72 2.71 -10.14 0.34
C GLY A 72 1.76 -9.24 1.13
N LEU A 73 1.35 -9.63 2.34
CA LEU A 73 0.19 -9.04 3.02
C LEU A 73 0.60 -8.09 4.17
N SER A 74 1.22 -6.98 3.82
CA SER A 74 1.45 -5.87 4.76
C SER A 74 0.85 -4.58 4.23
N VAL A 75 0.17 -3.83 5.11
CA VAL A 75 -0.59 -2.62 4.72
C VAL A 75 -0.03 -1.42 5.48
N PRO A 76 0.28 -0.29 4.81
CA PRO A 76 0.68 0.92 5.51
C PRO A 76 -0.46 1.44 6.42
N TYR A 77 -0.10 2.10 7.52
CA TYR A 77 -1.07 2.63 8.48
C TYR A 77 -0.79 4.09 8.85
N ASN A 78 -1.61 4.99 8.32
CA ASN A 78 -1.67 6.39 8.73
C ASN A 78 -2.44 6.54 10.05
N GLY A 79 -2.13 7.55 10.85
CA GLY A 79 -2.83 7.85 12.10
C GLY A 79 -2.26 7.19 13.35
N ALA A 80 -1.23 6.36 13.23
CA ALA A 80 -0.50 5.88 14.41
C ALA A 80 0.37 6.99 14.97
N THR A 81 0.35 7.15 16.29
CA THR A 81 1.18 8.13 16.99
C THR A 81 2.32 7.39 17.69
N PHE A 82 3.54 7.89 17.59
CA PHE A 82 4.71 7.33 18.24
C PHE A 82 5.40 8.36 19.13
N HIS A 83 5.70 7.98 20.36
CA HIS A 83 6.53 8.74 21.27
C HIS A 83 7.98 8.25 21.20
N VAL A 84 8.93 9.17 21.22
CA VAL A 84 10.37 8.87 21.23
C VAL A 84 10.99 9.45 22.49
N TYR A 85 11.66 8.60 23.27
CA TYR A 85 12.28 8.96 24.54
C TYR A 85 13.79 8.75 24.53
N HIS A 86 14.51 9.61 25.24
CA HIS A 86 15.91 9.39 25.56
C HIS A 86 16.04 8.27 26.61
N LEU A 87 16.71 7.17 26.24
CA LEU A 87 17.02 6.02 27.11
C LEU A 87 18.50 5.98 27.51
N THR A 88 19.33 6.90 27.00
CA THR A 88 20.79 6.92 27.20
C THR A 88 21.19 6.84 28.67
N ASP A 89 20.64 7.73 29.52
CA ASP A 89 21.04 7.81 30.92
C ASP A 89 20.65 6.56 31.70
N TYR A 90 19.46 6.01 31.43
CA TYR A 90 19.01 4.75 32.01
C TYR A 90 19.94 3.59 31.60
N TYR A 91 20.26 3.47 30.31
CA TYR A 91 21.12 2.40 29.81
C TYR A 91 22.52 2.41 30.47
N LEU A 92 23.13 3.59 30.58
CA LEU A 92 24.44 3.75 31.22
C LEU A 92 24.42 3.36 32.71
N GLN A 93 23.30 3.56 33.40
CA GLN A 93 23.11 3.19 34.81
C GLN A 93 22.76 1.72 35.00
N ALA A 94 21.94 1.14 34.11
CA ALA A 94 21.44 -0.22 34.22
C ALA A 94 22.54 -1.28 34.14
N GLN A 95 23.66 -0.97 33.47
CA GLN A 95 24.76 -1.91 33.20
C GLN A 95 24.28 -3.24 32.59
N GLU A 96 23.15 -3.20 31.90
CA GLU A 96 22.55 -4.35 31.22
C GLU A 96 23.12 -4.44 29.80
N ASP A 97 23.26 -5.66 29.30
CA ASP A 97 23.58 -5.90 27.91
C ASP A 97 22.50 -5.29 26.98
N ALA A 98 22.91 -4.71 25.85
CA ALA A 98 21.99 -3.99 24.97
C ALA A 98 20.92 -4.92 24.38
N GLN A 99 21.28 -6.15 24.00
CA GLN A 99 20.31 -7.12 23.47
C GLN A 99 19.36 -7.60 24.57
N ALA A 100 19.84 -7.80 25.79
CA ALA A 100 19.00 -8.15 26.93
C ALA A 100 17.97 -7.05 27.25
N LEU A 101 18.41 -5.79 27.31
CA LEU A 101 17.53 -4.66 27.54
C LEU A 101 16.49 -4.49 26.43
N ALA A 102 16.92 -4.53 25.16
CA ALA A 102 16.03 -4.41 24.01
C ALA A 102 14.97 -5.52 24.01
N LYS A 103 15.37 -6.77 24.31
CA LYS A 103 14.44 -7.90 24.43
C LYS A 103 13.44 -7.69 25.56
N ARG A 104 13.89 -7.23 26.73
CA ARG A 104 13.04 -6.98 27.88
C ARG A 104 12.00 -5.88 27.60
N LEU A 105 12.43 -4.75 27.02
CA LEU A 105 11.55 -3.65 26.64
C LEU A 105 10.56 -4.07 25.54
N GLY A 106 11.02 -4.78 24.52
CA GLY A 106 10.15 -5.28 23.43
C GLY A 106 9.12 -6.33 23.86
N GLN A 107 9.25 -6.91 25.07
CA GLN A 107 8.29 -7.85 25.65
C GLN A 107 7.28 -7.18 26.61
N MET A 108 7.46 -5.90 26.94
CA MET A 108 6.53 -5.17 27.79
C MET A 108 5.22 -4.89 27.04
N ASN A 109 4.10 -5.10 27.73
CA ASN A 109 2.81 -4.63 27.24
C ASN A 109 2.67 -3.10 27.42
N PRO A 110 1.65 -2.46 26.79
CA PRO A 110 1.39 -1.03 26.89
C PRO A 110 1.44 -0.45 28.31
N ILE A 111 0.80 -1.11 29.27
CA ILE A 111 0.73 -0.63 30.66
C ILE A 111 2.12 -0.68 31.31
N GLN A 112 2.87 -1.75 31.06
CA GLN A 112 4.21 -1.93 31.62
C GLN A 112 5.20 -0.91 31.06
N ILE A 113 5.12 -0.61 29.76
CA ILE A 113 6.04 0.35 29.14
C ILE A 113 5.74 1.79 29.59
N GLU A 114 4.46 2.16 29.73
CA GLU A 114 4.06 3.46 30.28
C GLU A 114 4.54 3.64 31.74
N GLN A 115 4.38 2.60 32.56
CA GLN A 115 4.90 2.59 33.94
C GLN A 115 6.43 2.75 33.95
N PHE A 116 7.14 2.01 33.09
CA PHE A 116 8.59 2.13 32.97
C PHE A 116 9.03 3.54 32.60
N ILE A 117 8.40 4.18 31.60
CA ILE A 117 8.69 5.56 31.19
C ILE A 117 8.49 6.53 32.36
N ALA A 118 7.38 6.40 33.09
CA ALA A 118 7.04 7.27 34.21
C ALA A 118 7.98 7.08 35.41
N GLU A 119 8.29 5.84 35.79
CA GLU A 119 9.18 5.52 36.91
C GLU A 119 10.61 5.98 36.67
N GLN A 120 11.11 5.83 35.44
CA GLN A 120 12.46 6.26 35.06
C GLN A 120 12.53 7.74 34.67
N GLN A 121 11.39 8.44 34.63
CA GLN A 121 11.29 9.85 34.25
C GLN A 121 11.96 10.14 32.90
N LEU A 122 11.74 9.27 31.91
CA LEU A 122 12.42 9.40 30.62
C LEU A 122 12.01 10.70 29.93
N GLU A 123 13.00 11.44 29.44
CA GLU A 123 12.78 12.68 28.70
C GLU A 123 12.33 12.36 27.27
N GLU A 124 11.24 12.99 26.83
CA GLU A 124 10.75 12.86 25.46
C GLU A 124 11.58 13.73 24.50
N VAL A 125 11.91 13.18 23.32
CA VAL A 125 12.72 13.87 22.32
C VAL A 125 11.93 15.03 21.71
N THR A 126 12.61 16.14 21.45
CA THR A 126 12.01 17.29 20.75
C THR A 126 11.51 16.88 19.36
N GLY A 127 10.24 17.17 19.05
CA GLY A 127 9.59 16.76 17.80
C GLY A 127 8.73 15.50 17.91
N SER A 128 8.71 14.87 19.09
CA SER A 128 7.74 13.85 19.49
C SER A 128 6.50 14.48 20.14
N PRO A 129 5.30 13.87 20.06
CA PRO A 129 4.99 12.63 19.34
C PRO A 129 4.93 12.81 17.81
N VAL A 130 5.13 11.71 17.09
CA VAL A 130 5.16 11.64 15.64
C VAL A 130 3.93 10.91 15.13
N LEU A 131 3.14 11.56 14.26
CA LEU A 131 2.00 10.96 13.59
C LEU A 131 2.43 10.32 12.27
N THR A 132 1.99 9.09 12.00
CA THR A 132 2.19 8.45 10.70
C THR A 132 1.18 8.98 9.67
N GLN A 133 1.67 9.31 8.48
CA GLN A 133 0.87 9.89 7.41
C GLN A 133 1.48 9.58 6.04
N THR A 134 0.81 10.04 4.97
CA THR A 134 1.36 9.97 3.62
C THR A 134 2.53 10.95 3.46
N HIS A 135 3.72 10.42 3.19
CA HIS A 135 4.95 11.14 2.96
C HIS A 135 5.32 11.14 1.47
N ALA A 136 5.77 12.29 0.94
CA ALA A 136 6.03 12.46 -0.49
C ALA A 136 7.10 11.51 -1.06
N GLU A 137 8.11 11.17 -0.27
CA GLU A 137 9.23 10.30 -0.70
C GLU A 137 9.01 8.83 -0.35
N PHE A 138 8.30 8.55 0.73
CA PHE A 138 8.27 7.21 1.35
C PHE A 138 6.89 6.55 1.32
N GLY A 139 5.86 7.25 0.82
CA GLY A 139 4.50 6.74 0.73
C GLY A 139 3.75 6.81 2.07
N GLU A 140 2.79 5.92 2.24
CA GLU A 140 1.87 5.91 3.38
C GLU A 140 2.44 5.21 4.60
N GLY A 141 1.89 5.53 5.77
CA GLY A 141 2.24 4.96 7.07
C GLY A 141 3.56 5.50 7.61
N VAL A 142 3.97 6.71 7.22
CA VAL A 142 5.30 7.23 7.50
C VAL A 142 5.29 8.31 8.56
N GLY A 143 6.11 8.14 9.60
CA GLY A 143 6.44 9.16 10.60
C GLY A 143 7.92 9.52 10.54
N VAL A 144 8.28 10.79 10.71
CA VAL A 144 9.67 11.25 10.64
C VAL A 144 10.00 12.10 11.86
N VAL A 145 11.16 11.84 12.47
CA VAL A 145 11.68 12.64 13.59
C VAL A 145 13.19 12.72 13.56
N ASP A 146 13.72 13.91 13.78
CA ASP A 146 15.15 14.12 13.97
C ASP A 146 15.50 13.96 15.45
N VAL A 147 16.46 13.08 15.75
CA VAL A 147 16.94 12.87 17.10
C VAL A 147 18.40 13.33 17.24
N PRO A 148 18.82 13.83 18.40
CA PRO A 148 20.22 14.15 18.65
C PRO A 148 21.13 12.93 18.44
N ARG A 149 22.29 13.10 17.80
CA ARG A 149 23.27 11.99 17.71
C ARG A 149 23.83 11.62 19.08
N LYS A 150 23.93 12.61 19.97
CA LYS A 150 24.42 12.47 21.34
C LYS A 150 23.42 13.04 22.34
N HIS A 151 23.35 12.41 23.51
CA HIS A 151 22.62 12.89 24.68
C HIS A 151 23.60 12.93 25.86
N ASN A 152 23.71 14.08 26.53
CA ASN A 152 24.65 14.29 27.65
C ASN A 152 26.11 13.86 27.36
N GLY A 153 26.57 14.06 26.12
CA GLY A 153 27.94 13.73 25.70
C GLY A 153 28.18 12.26 25.32
N HIS A 154 27.20 11.39 25.50
CA HIS A 154 27.22 9.99 25.09
C HIS A 154 26.43 9.79 23.80
N TYR A 155 26.73 8.74 23.03
CA TYR A 155 25.88 8.40 21.89
C TYR A 155 24.47 8.09 22.33
N GLY A 156 23.49 8.62 21.59
CA GLY A 156 22.09 8.52 21.96
C GLY A 156 21.57 7.08 21.90
N ILE A 157 20.78 6.72 22.90
CA ILE A 157 19.95 5.51 22.91
C ILE A 157 18.51 5.97 23.07
N TYR A 158 17.64 5.42 22.24
CA TYR A 158 16.26 5.86 22.08
C TYR A 158 15.30 4.70 22.31
N LEU A 159 14.19 5.00 22.97
CA LEU A 159 13.04 4.13 23.10
C LEU A 159 11.88 4.73 22.31
N ILE A 160 11.32 3.96 21.38
CA ILE A 160 10.20 4.37 20.54
C ILE A 160 8.99 3.51 20.90
N VAL A 161 7.87 4.15 21.21
CA VAL A 161 6.66 3.51 21.72
C VAL A 161 5.44 4.04 20.95
N GLU A 162 4.56 3.16 20.51
CA GLU A 162 3.28 3.54 19.91
C GLU A 162 2.33 4.08 21.01
N ASP A 163 1.68 5.22 20.79
CA ASP A 163 0.63 5.72 21.69
C ASP A 163 -0.61 4.85 21.55
N HIS A 164 -0.99 4.22 22.66
CA HIS A 164 -2.09 3.27 22.72
C HIS A 164 -3.45 3.92 23.02
N SER A 165 -3.47 5.21 23.38
CA SER A 165 -4.69 5.93 23.74
C SER A 165 -5.61 6.23 22.54
N GLN A 166 -5.06 6.16 21.33
CA GLN A 166 -5.76 6.47 20.07
C GLN A 166 -6.16 5.21 19.27
N GLN A 167 -5.92 4.00 19.78
CA GLN A 167 -6.41 2.80 19.12
C GLN A 167 -7.94 2.79 19.17
N THR A 168 -8.55 3.13 18.05
CA THR A 168 -9.99 2.94 17.89
C THR A 168 -10.26 1.43 17.93
N SER A 169 -11.24 1.02 18.71
CA SER A 169 -11.70 -0.37 18.88
C SER A 169 -12.16 -1.06 17.59
N TYR A 170 -12.06 -0.40 16.45
CA TYR A 170 -12.44 -0.90 15.13
C TYR A 170 -11.41 -1.86 14.54
N PHE A 171 -10.20 -1.94 15.11
CA PHE A 171 -9.13 -2.79 14.59
C PHE A 171 -8.76 -3.88 15.58
N ASN A 172 -8.89 -5.15 15.17
CA ASN A 172 -8.20 -6.27 15.84
C ASN A 172 -6.72 -6.25 15.48
N VAL A 173 -6.07 -5.13 15.78
CA VAL A 173 -4.66 -4.88 15.48
C VAL A 173 -3.90 -4.82 16.79
N THR A 174 -2.92 -5.72 16.94
CA THR A 174 -2.01 -5.68 18.09
C THR A 174 -1.18 -4.41 18.03
N ASN A 175 -0.68 -4.02 19.20
CA ASN A 175 0.23 -2.90 19.32
C ASN A 175 1.61 -3.26 18.78
N ALA A 176 2.33 -2.27 18.23
CA ALA A 176 3.74 -2.46 17.94
C ALA A 176 4.52 -2.65 19.23
N ALA A 177 5.41 -3.64 19.24
CA ALA A 177 6.35 -3.81 20.34
C ALA A 177 7.26 -2.57 20.45
N PRO A 178 7.62 -2.12 21.67
CA PRO A 178 8.57 -1.03 21.85
C PRO A 178 9.91 -1.30 21.15
N ILE A 179 10.49 -0.26 20.54
CA ILE A 179 11.74 -0.37 19.80
C ILE A 179 12.84 0.38 20.55
N MET A 180 13.94 -0.31 20.85
CA MET A 180 15.17 0.30 21.37
C MET A 180 16.20 0.44 20.24
N ILE A 181 16.78 1.62 20.09
CA ILE A 181 17.83 1.91 19.08
C ILE A 181 18.99 2.63 19.73
N GLY A 182 20.21 2.16 19.48
CA GLY A 182 21.45 2.85 19.86
C GLY A 182 22.15 3.45 18.65
N LEU A 183 22.72 4.65 18.83
CA LEU A 183 23.59 5.31 17.87
C LEU A 183 25.08 5.10 18.24
N PRO A 184 26.02 5.28 17.28
CA PRO A 184 25.77 5.31 15.83
C PRO A 184 25.29 3.95 15.33
N LEU A 185 24.44 3.93 14.30
CA LEU A 185 24.05 2.70 13.61
C LEU A 185 24.86 2.60 12.31
N MET A 186 25.58 1.52 12.12
CA MET A 186 26.37 1.29 10.90
C MET A 186 25.56 0.51 9.88
N ASP A 187 25.62 0.90 8.62
CA ASP A 187 25.08 0.13 7.51
C ASP A 187 25.81 -1.22 7.44
N PRO A 188 25.09 -2.37 7.53
CA PRO A 188 25.73 -3.68 7.56
C PRO A 188 26.44 -4.06 6.25
N LEU A 189 26.15 -3.38 5.13
CA LEU A 189 26.73 -3.69 3.82
C LEU A 189 28.05 -2.97 3.54
N ASN A 190 28.22 -1.76 4.09
CA ASN A 190 29.34 -0.89 3.74
C ASN A 190 30.02 -0.24 4.95
N GLU A 191 29.54 -0.53 6.17
CA GLU A 191 30.07 -0.04 7.46
C GLU A 191 30.08 1.50 7.59
N VAL A 192 29.30 2.21 6.76
CA VAL A 192 29.11 3.65 6.87
C VAL A 192 28.04 3.95 7.93
N GLU A 193 28.29 4.96 8.76
CA GLU A 193 27.30 5.44 9.73
C GLU A 193 26.05 5.96 9.03
N LEU A 194 24.89 5.42 9.43
CA LEU A 194 23.58 5.83 8.94
C LEU A 194 23.15 7.14 9.59
N THR A 195 22.83 8.12 8.76
CA THR A 195 22.26 9.41 9.18
C THR A 195 20.73 9.44 9.01
N GLN A 196 20.20 8.49 8.26
CA GLN A 196 18.77 8.18 8.14
C GLN A 196 18.59 6.71 8.50
N ILE A 197 17.70 6.44 9.46
CA ILE A 197 17.45 5.10 9.98
C ILE A 197 15.99 4.77 9.76
N HIS A 198 15.75 3.77 8.91
CA HIS A 198 14.43 3.25 8.61
C HIS A 198 14.04 2.17 9.62
N LEU A 199 12.83 2.30 10.15
CA LEU A 199 12.29 1.50 11.23
C LEU A 199 10.92 0.98 10.86
N TYR A 200 10.67 -0.29 11.14
CA TYR A 200 9.42 -0.96 10.79
C TYR A 200 8.76 -1.50 12.08
N PRO A 201 8.00 -0.66 12.83
CA PRO A 201 7.27 -1.13 14.00
C PRO A 201 6.34 -2.28 13.62
N LYS A 202 6.52 -3.43 14.26
CA LYS A 202 5.84 -4.67 13.88
C LYS A 202 4.59 -4.86 14.71
N ASN A 203 3.47 -5.03 14.02
CA ASN A 203 2.23 -5.42 14.65
C ASN A 203 1.38 -6.33 13.74
N ALA A 204 0.45 -7.04 14.37
CA ALA A 204 -0.44 -8.00 13.74
C ALA A 204 -1.84 -7.40 13.61
N GLY A 205 -2.59 -7.79 12.60
CA GLY A 205 -4.00 -7.46 12.48
C GLY A 205 -4.78 -8.62 11.87
N TYR A 206 -5.94 -8.95 12.43
CA TYR A 206 -6.83 -9.90 11.79
C TYR A 206 -7.66 -9.21 10.70
N PHE A 207 -7.40 -9.58 9.44
CA PHE A 207 -8.15 -9.09 8.28
C PHE A 207 -8.32 -10.19 7.23
N ARG A 208 -9.36 -10.06 6.42
CA ARG A 208 -9.67 -10.97 5.32
C ARG A 208 -10.01 -10.17 4.06
N GLN A 209 -9.76 -10.77 2.89
CA GLN A 209 -10.03 -10.15 1.59
C GLN A 209 -10.98 -11.03 0.79
N PRO A 210 -12.30 -10.77 0.85
CA PRO A 210 -13.27 -11.58 0.14
C PRO A 210 -13.19 -11.40 -1.38
N TYR A 211 -13.54 -12.45 -2.10
CA TYR A 211 -13.73 -12.46 -3.54
C TYR A 211 -14.81 -13.48 -3.91
N PHE A 212 -15.35 -13.36 -5.12
CA PHE A 212 -16.22 -14.39 -5.70
C PHE A 212 -16.20 -14.30 -7.21
N TYR A 213 -16.92 -15.21 -7.88
CA TYR A 213 -17.09 -15.18 -9.31
C TYR A 213 -18.55 -14.98 -9.70
N LYS A 214 -18.78 -14.08 -10.64
CA LYS A 214 -20.07 -13.75 -11.21
C LYS A 214 -20.26 -14.44 -12.55
N TYR A 215 -21.31 -15.23 -12.65
CA TYR A 215 -21.65 -15.99 -13.85
C TYR A 215 -23.08 -15.67 -14.33
N GLY A 216 -23.29 -15.85 -15.63
CA GLY A 216 -24.59 -15.96 -16.27
C GLY A 216 -24.97 -17.44 -16.39
N LYS A 217 -26.26 -17.73 -16.31
CA LYS A 217 -26.85 -19.05 -16.53
C LYS A 217 -28.17 -18.87 -17.26
N GLU A 218 -28.50 -19.72 -18.23
CA GLU A 218 -29.86 -19.78 -18.76
C GLU A 218 -30.75 -20.57 -17.78
N GLU A 219 -32.04 -20.21 -17.68
CA GLU A 219 -32.97 -20.74 -16.65
C GLU A 219 -32.98 -22.28 -16.54
N ASP A 220 -32.76 -22.98 -17.66
CA ASP A 220 -32.77 -24.45 -17.77
C ASP A 220 -31.44 -25.07 -18.23
N SER A 221 -30.34 -24.32 -18.25
CA SER A 221 -29.04 -24.80 -18.78
C SER A 221 -27.99 -24.88 -17.69
N GLU A 222 -27.25 -25.99 -17.60
CA GLU A 222 -26.06 -26.07 -16.73
C GLU A 222 -24.84 -25.34 -17.30
N GLN A 223 -24.93 -24.81 -18.52
CA GLN A 223 -23.89 -23.98 -19.09
C GLN A 223 -23.85 -22.63 -18.39
N THR A 224 -22.66 -22.23 -17.96
CA THR A 224 -22.42 -20.95 -17.32
C THR A 224 -21.29 -20.23 -18.02
N GLU A 225 -21.36 -18.91 -18.01
CA GLU A 225 -20.34 -18.04 -18.59
C GLU A 225 -19.98 -16.92 -17.62
N PRO A 226 -18.70 -16.52 -17.52
CA PRO A 226 -18.30 -15.42 -16.65
C PRO A 226 -18.92 -14.10 -17.15
N LEU A 227 -19.42 -13.27 -16.23
CA LEU A 227 -19.94 -11.95 -16.56
C LEU A 227 -18.90 -10.90 -16.21
N GLU A 228 -18.33 -10.24 -17.22
CA GLU A 228 -17.43 -9.10 -17.07
C GLU A 228 -18.22 -7.78 -17.01
N GLY A 229 -17.87 -6.88 -16.09
CA GLY A 229 -18.47 -5.54 -16.02
C GLY A 229 -19.72 -5.40 -15.13
N VAL A 230 -20.07 -6.42 -14.35
CA VAL A 230 -21.14 -6.35 -13.34
C VAL A 230 -20.61 -5.54 -12.15
N ILE A 231 -21.41 -4.58 -11.67
CA ILE A 231 -20.99 -3.63 -10.63
C ILE A 231 -21.66 -3.98 -9.30
N PHE A 232 -20.84 -4.08 -8.27
CA PHE A 232 -21.23 -4.34 -6.89
C PHE A 232 -20.83 -3.22 -5.96
N SER A 233 -21.51 -3.12 -4.83
CA SER A 233 -21.01 -2.43 -3.63
C SER A 233 -21.10 -3.36 -2.43
N LEU A 234 -20.30 -3.11 -1.40
CA LEU A 234 -20.37 -3.79 -0.11
C LEU A 234 -21.15 -2.92 0.88
N PHE A 235 -22.07 -3.53 1.64
CA PHE A 235 -22.79 -2.86 2.71
C PHE A 235 -22.89 -3.72 3.96
N ARG A 236 -23.24 -3.06 5.07
CA ARG A 236 -23.65 -3.70 6.33
C ARG A 236 -24.79 -2.91 6.99
N TYR A 237 -25.37 -3.48 8.03
CA TYR A 237 -26.29 -2.75 8.90
C TYR A 237 -25.52 -2.24 10.13
N ASN A 238 -25.74 -0.98 10.51
CA ASN A 238 -25.21 -0.45 11.76
C ASN A 238 -26.04 -0.91 12.97
N GLU A 239 -25.64 -0.54 14.20
CA GLU A 239 -26.37 -0.89 15.43
C GLU A 239 -27.82 -0.36 15.46
N ALA A 240 -28.10 0.71 14.72
CA ALA A 240 -29.45 1.27 14.56
C ALA A 240 -30.29 0.55 13.48
N GLY A 241 -29.71 -0.45 12.79
CA GLY A 241 -30.37 -1.19 11.71
C GLY A 241 -30.37 -0.46 10.36
N GLU A 242 -29.56 0.59 10.20
CA GLU A 242 -29.47 1.37 8.96
C GLU A 242 -28.44 0.77 8.01
N LYS A 243 -28.76 0.75 6.72
CA LYS A 243 -27.85 0.29 5.66
C LYS A 243 -26.75 1.33 5.43
N ILE A 244 -25.50 0.89 5.52
CA ILE A 244 -24.30 1.70 5.28
C ILE A 244 -23.34 0.95 4.36
N TYR A 245 -22.73 1.68 3.43
CA TYR A 245 -21.86 1.14 2.38
C TYR A 245 -20.39 1.45 2.67
N LEU A 246 -19.51 0.59 2.17
CA LEU A 246 -18.07 0.81 2.24
C LEU A 246 -17.67 2.05 1.40
N ALA A 247 -16.82 2.91 1.94
CA ALA A 247 -16.38 4.13 1.26
C ALA A 247 -15.18 3.89 0.32
N GLN A 248 -15.11 4.66 -0.77
CA GLN A 248 -14.08 4.56 -1.84
C GLN A 248 -12.66 4.97 -1.39
N ASN A 249 -12.55 5.92 -0.45
CA ASN A 249 -11.27 6.42 0.05
C ASN A 249 -10.95 5.78 1.40
N GLN A 250 -9.90 4.97 1.47
CA GLN A 250 -9.32 4.55 2.74
C GLN A 250 -8.06 5.39 3.01
N GLU A 251 -8.23 6.48 3.75
CA GLU A 251 -7.12 7.07 4.49
C GLU A 251 -6.92 6.19 5.74
N ALA A 252 -5.86 5.37 5.73
CA ALA A 252 -5.51 4.40 6.77
C ALA A 252 -6.42 3.17 6.87
N LEU A 253 -5.84 2.09 7.41
CA LEU A 253 -6.55 0.89 7.87
C LEU A 253 -7.84 1.31 8.56
N GLY A 254 -8.97 0.86 8.00
CA GLY A 254 -10.30 1.25 8.45
C GLY A 254 -11.35 1.27 7.40
N ASP A 255 -12.32 0.36 7.53
CA ASP A 255 -13.54 0.46 6.76
C ASP A 255 -14.34 1.67 7.25
N VAL A 256 -14.30 2.74 6.46
CA VAL A 256 -15.21 3.87 6.61
C VAL A 256 -16.52 3.47 5.95
N TRP A 257 -17.63 3.62 6.70
CA TRP A 257 -18.96 3.28 6.22
C TRP A 257 -19.82 4.53 6.12
N LYS A 258 -20.54 4.69 5.00
CA LYS A 258 -21.36 5.87 4.70
C LYS A 258 -22.76 5.45 4.29
N GLN A 259 -23.75 6.26 4.64
CA GLN A 259 -25.08 6.14 4.05
C GLN A 259 -25.04 6.67 2.62
N SER A 260 -25.78 6.02 1.72
CA SER A 260 -26.02 6.51 0.36
C SER A 260 -27.35 5.97 -0.14
N ASP A 261 -28.14 6.82 -0.78
CA ASP A 261 -29.39 6.43 -1.42
C ASP A 261 -29.17 5.99 -2.88
N ASP A 262 -28.00 6.29 -3.46
CA ASP A 262 -27.62 5.97 -4.83
C ASP A 262 -26.13 5.54 -4.90
N PRO A 263 -25.78 4.38 -4.32
CA PRO A 263 -24.39 3.92 -4.24
C PRO A 263 -23.74 3.68 -5.60
N LEU A 264 -24.51 3.56 -6.69
CA LEU A 264 -23.97 3.39 -8.04
C LEU A 264 -23.33 4.67 -8.57
N ASN A 265 -23.86 5.83 -8.20
CA ASN A 265 -23.42 7.14 -8.69
C ASN A 265 -22.73 7.99 -7.62
N ASP A 266 -22.55 7.46 -6.40
CA ASP A 266 -21.90 8.14 -5.30
C ASP A 266 -20.39 7.86 -5.30
N GLU A 267 -19.59 8.84 -5.73
CA GLU A 267 -18.12 8.74 -5.78
C GLU A 267 -17.47 8.49 -4.40
N ALA A 268 -18.21 8.70 -3.31
CA ALA A 268 -17.74 8.39 -1.97
C ALA A 268 -17.89 6.90 -1.59
N ILE A 269 -18.62 6.11 -2.37
CA ILE A 269 -18.89 4.68 -2.13
C ILE A 269 -17.99 3.82 -3.01
N ALA A 270 -17.41 2.79 -2.39
CA ALA A 270 -16.56 1.83 -3.08
C ALA A 270 -17.40 0.92 -3.99
N THR A 271 -17.01 0.82 -5.25
CA THR A 271 -17.62 -0.09 -6.21
C THR A 271 -16.63 -1.14 -6.72
N PHE A 272 -17.13 -2.34 -6.95
CA PHE A 272 -16.34 -3.50 -7.38
C PHE A 272 -16.90 -4.05 -8.67
N ILE A 273 -16.06 -4.16 -9.69
CA ILE A 273 -16.45 -4.57 -11.03
C ILE A 273 -15.91 -5.97 -11.28
N SER A 274 -16.74 -6.86 -11.81
CA SER A 274 -16.29 -8.20 -12.22
C SER A 274 -15.35 -8.12 -13.42
N ASP A 275 -14.23 -8.84 -13.37
CA ASP A 275 -13.26 -8.90 -14.48
C ASP A 275 -13.68 -9.89 -15.59
N ALA A 276 -12.82 -10.05 -16.60
CA ALA A 276 -13.04 -10.97 -17.73
C ALA A 276 -13.23 -12.46 -17.32
N ALA A 277 -12.79 -12.85 -16.13
CA ALA A 277 -13.04 -14.18 -15.56
C ALA A 277 -14.29 -14.21 -14.66
N GLY A 278 -15.06 -13.12 -14.63
CA GLY A 278 -16.19 -12.90 -13.74
C GLY A 278 -15.77 -12.61 -12.31
N ARG A 279 -14.48 -12.44 -12.01
CA ARG A 279 -14.01 -12.33 -10.62
C ARG A 279 -14.30 -10.94 -10.07
N VAL A 280 -14.93 -10.89 -8.92
CA VAL A 280 -15.13 -9.67 -8.11
C VAL A 280 -14.17 -9.73 -6.94
N LYS A 281 -13.38 -8.67 -6.75
CA LYS A 281 -12.46 -8.49 -5.61
C LYS A 281 -12.72 -7.15 -4.96
N ILE A 282 -12.62 -7.11 -3.63
CA ILE A 282 -12.54 -5.87 -2.88
C ILE A 282 -11.07 -5.46 -2.77
N ALA A 283 -10.46 -5.06 -3.90
CA ALA A 283 -9.06 -4.67 -3.96
C ALA A 283 -8.78 -3.50 -3.00
N ASP A 284 -7.63 -3.51 -2.34
CA ASP A 284 -7.17 -2.44 -1.43
C ASP A 284 -7.99 -2.21 -0.15
N HIS A 285 -9.00 -3.06 0.10
CA HIS A 285 -9.76 -3.07 1.35
C HIS A 285 -9.47 -4.35 2.15
N PHE A 286 -9.43 -4.19 3.48
CA PHE A 286 -9.19 -5.27 4.43
C PHE A 286 -10.34 -5.29 5.43
N LEU A 287 -11.18 -6.32 5.35
CA LEU A 287 -12.34 -6.43 6.21
C LEU A 287 -12.00 -7.18 7.49
N ILE A 288 -12.54 -6.68 8.61
CA ILE A 288 -12.54 -7.39 9.90
C ILE A 288 -13.68 -8.43 9.95
N GLY A 289 -13.62 -9.30 10.95
CA GLY A 289 -14.71 -10.25 11.23
C GLY A 289 -16.06 -9.56 11.43
N GLY A 290 -17.11 -10.15 10.85
CA GLY A 290 -18.43 -9.55 10.83
C GLY A 290 -19.34 -10.09 9.73
N GLU A 291 -20.56 -9.57 9.73
CA GLU A 291 -21.59 -9.83 8.71
C GLU A 291 -21.71 -8.63 7.76
N TYR A 292 -21.62 -8.92 6.47
CA TYR A 292 -21.67 -7.96 5.39
C TYR A 292 -22.52 -8.51 4.26
N TYR A 293 -22.76 -7.68 3.25
CA TYR A 293 -23.54 -8.05 2.08
C TYR A 293 -22.96 -7.39 0.84
N PHE A 294 -22.81 -8.16 -0.23
CA PHE A 294 -22.65 -7.57 -1.57
C PHE A 294 -24.03 -7.26 -2.14
N GLU A 295 -24.15 -6.08 -2.74
CA GLU A 295 -25.32 -5.70 -3.54
C GLU A 295 -24.89 -5.51 -4.99
N GLU A 296 -25.55 -6.23 -5.90
CA GLU A 296 -25.46 -5.98 -7.33
C GLU A 296 -26.20 -4.67 -7.67
N LEU A 297 -25.44 -3.65 -8.06
CA LEU A 297 -25.95 -2.33 -8.40
C LEU A 297 -26.30 -2.22 -9.88
N GLN A 298 -25.51 -2.88 -10.73
CA GLN A 298 -25.69 -2.87 -12.17
C GLN A 298 -25.28 -4.22 -12.76
N THR A 299 -26.11 -4.72 -13.67
CA THR A 299 -25.86 -5.96 -14.42
C THR A 299 -25.73 -5.72 -15.93
N LEU A 300 -25.43 -6.78 -16.68
CA LEU A 300 -25.30 -6.73 -18.13
C LEU A 300 -26.67 -6.80 -18.84
N PRO A 301 -26.81 -6.20 -20.04
CA PRO A 301 -27.98 -6.41 -20.89
C PRO A 301 -28.27 -7.90 -21.08
N GLY A 302 -29.56 -8.27 -21.08
CA GLY A 302 -29.99 -9.66 -21.20
C GLY A 302 -30.04 -10.44 -19.88
N TYR A 303 -29.53 -9.89 -18.76
CA TYR A 303 -29.61 -10.51 -17.43
C TYR A 303 -30.48 -9.71 -16.46
N GLU A 304 -30.99 -10.38 -15.44
CA GLU A 304 -31.73 -9.76 -14.35
C GLU A 304 -30.96 -9.83 -13.03
N ILE A 305 -31.04 -8.75 -12.25
CA ILE A 305 -30.59 -8.76 -10.86
C ILE A 305 -31.69 -9.41 -10.04
N SER A 306 -31.44 -10.61 -9.53
CA SER A 306 -32.36 -11.30 -8.62
C SER A 306 -32.46 -10.57 -7.28
N GLU A 307 -33.55 -10.80 -6.54
CA GLU A 307 -33.68 -10.29 -5.17
C GLU A 307 -32.55 -10.77 -4.26
N GLU A 308 -32.09 -12.01 -4.43
CA GLU A 308 -30.95 -12.58 -3.71
C GLU A 308 -29.64 -11.82 -4.02
N ASN A 309 -29.44 -11.41 -5.28
CA ASN A 309 -28.23 -10.68 -5.67
C ASN A 309 -28.23 -9.21 -5.23
N ARG A 310 -29.37 -8.69 -4.73
CA ARG A 310 -29.39 -7.40 -4.03
C ARG A 310 -28.81 -7.49 -2.62
N GLN A 311 -28.74 -8.68 -2.03
CA GLN A 311 -28.23 -8.90 -0.67
C GLN A 311 -27.53 -10.25 -0.55
N ILE A 312 -26.35 -10.36 -1.15
CA ILE A 312 -25.55 -11.59 -1.11
C ILE A 312 -24.78 -11.62 0.23
N PRO A 313 -25.12 -12.52 1.17
CA PRO A 313 -24.55 -12.47 2.52
C PRO A 313 -23.08 -12.92 2.50
N LEU A 314 -22.23 -12.13 3.14
CA LEU A 314 -20.83 -12.40 3.39
C LEU A 314 -20.61 -12.50 4.90
N PHE A 315 -20.11 -13.64 5.36
CA PHE A 315 -19.68 -13.82 6.73
C PHE A 315 -18.17 -13.97 6.80
N ILE A 316 -17.57 -13.15 7.67
CA ILE A 316 -16.14 -13.20 7.97
C ILE A 316 -16.00 -13.61 9.44
N PRO A 317 -15.34 -14.74 9.73
CA PRO A 317 -15.03 -15.15 11.10
C PRO A 317 -14.25 -14.06 11.86
N ASN A 318 -14.23 -14.12 13.19
CA ASN A 318 -13.42 -13.19 14.00
C ASN A 318 -11.97 -13.69 14.22
N THR A 319 -11.68 -14.92 13.82
CA THR A 319 -10.38 -15.58 13.94
C THR A 319 -10.15 -16.53 12.76
N TRP A 320 -8.90 -16.90 12.51
CA TRP A 320 -8.56 -17.89 11.48
C TRP A 320 -8.92 -19.32 11.87
N LYS A 321 -8.84 -19.63 13.17
CA LYS A 321 -9.11 -20.96 13.70
C LYS A 321 -10.04 -20.89 14.91
N ASN A 322 -10.81 -21.96 15.13
CA ASN A 322 -11.59 -22.15 16.34
C ASN A 322 -10.70 -22.64 17.50
N GLU A 323 -11.30 -22.82 18.69
CA GLU A 323 -10.60 -23.31 19.89
C GLU A 323 -9.97 -24.71 19.72
N SER A 324 -10.47 -25.50 18.78
CA SER A 324 -9.95 -26.84 18.46
C SER A 324 -8.83 -26.80 17.40
N GLY A 325 -8.49 -25.62 16.88
CA GLY A 325 -7.45 -25.43 15.87
C GLY A 325 -7.91 -25.66 14.43
N GLU A 326 -9.22 -25.83 14.18
CA GLU A 326 -9.77 -26.01 12.84
C GLU A 326 -9.92 -24.66 12.14
N PHE A 327 -9.61 -24.60 10.84
CA PHE A 327 -9.70 -23.40 10.02
C PHE A 327 -11.16 -22.94 9.85
N LEU A 328 -11.40 -21.65 10.06
CA LEU A 328 -12.69 -21.00 9.88
C LEU A 328 -12.66 -20.22 8.57
N PHE A 329 -13.48 -20.65 7.61
CA PHE A 329 -13.58 -20.02 6.29
C PHE A 329 -14.48 -18.78 6.31
N MET A 330 -14.15 -17.80 5.48
CA MET A 330 -15.16 -16.87 5.00
C MET A 330 -16.23 -17.62 4.19
N THR A 331 -17.48 -17.18 4.31
CA THR A 331 -18.56 -17.71 3.47
C THR A 331 -19.27 -16.58 2.72
N LEU A 332 -19.57 -16.83 1.44
CA LEU A 332 -20.41 -15.96 0.64
C LEU A 332 -21.61 -16.78 0.15
N ASN A 333 -22.82 -16.37 0.52
CA ASN A 333 -24.04 -17.12 0.28
C ASN A 333 -23.87 -18.60 0.69
N GLU A 334 -23.37 -18.81 1.91
CA GLU A 334 -23.05 -20.11 2.52
C GLU A 334 -21.93 -20.92 1.83
N GLN A 335 -21.40 -20.46 0.70
CA GLN A 335 -20.28 -21.11 0.00
C GLN A 335 -18.95 -20.69 0.63
N LYS A 336 -18.11 -21.66 0.98
CA LYS A 336 -16.76 -21.42 1.50
C LYS A 336 -15.86 -20.77 0.44
N MET A 337 -14.96 -19.91 0.89
CA MET A 337 -13.97 -19.26 0.04
C MET A 337 -12.59 -19.86 0.23
N SER A 338 -11.83 -20.12 -0.84
CA SER A 338 -10.42 -20.52 -0.70
C SER A 338 -9.58 -19.36 -0.17
N GLU A 339 -8.71 -19.66 0.79
CA GLU A 339 -7.89 -18.70 1.51
C GLU A 339 -6.45 -19.22 1.65
N PRO A 340 -5.43 -18.34 1.63
CA PRO A 340 -4.02 -18.74 1.48
C PRO A 340 -3.45 -19.56 2.64
N PHE A 341 -4.14 -19.61 3.78
CA PHE A 341 -3.70 -20.32 4.98
C PHE A 341 -4.47 -21.62 5.25
N SER A 342 -5.43 -21.94 4.38
CA SER A 342 -6.20 -23.18 4.49
C SER A 342 -5.45 -24.33 3.83
N ASP A 343 -5.29 -25.44 4.56
CA ASP A 343 -4.80 -26.71 4.02
C ASP A 343 -5.91 -27.57 3.40
N GLU A 344 -7.16 -27.06 3.31
CA GLU A 344 -8.31 -27.80 2.79
C GLU A 344 -8.22 -27.96 1.26
N GLN A 345 -8.18 -29.22 0.80
CA GLN A 345 -8.10 -29.60 -0.62
C GLN A 345 -9.48 -29.97 -1.20
N ASP A 346 -10.53 -29.25 -0.79
CA ASP A 346 -11.88 -29.44 -1.34
C ASP A 346 -12.03 -28.67 -2.66
N GLU A 347 -12.37 -29.35 -3.75
CA GLU A 347 -12.53 -28.72 -5.07
C GLU A 347 -13.56 -27.57 -5.08
N SER A 348 -14.59 -27.63 -4.23
CA SER A 348 -15.59 -26.55 -4.10
C SER A 348 -14.99 -25.30 -3.48
N VAL A 349 -14.08 -25.47 -2.52
CA VAL A 349 -13.31 -24.38 -1.91
C VAL A 349 -12.33 -23.80 -2.94
N GLU A 350 -11.59 -24.66 -3.65
CA GLU A 350 -10.64 -24.25 -4.70
C GLU A 350 -11.29 -23.43 -5.83
N LYS A 351 -12.50 -23.83 -6.26
CA LYS A 351 -13.26 -23.10 -7.29
C LYS A 351 -13.79 -21.75 -6.80
N GLY A 352 -13.89 -21.57 -5.49
CA GLY A 352 -14.41 -20.38 -4.82
C GLY A 352 -15.91 -20.15 -5.01
N PRO A 353 -16.50 -19.18 -4.30
CA PRO A 353 -17.93 -18.90 -4.34
C PRO A 353 -18.38 -18.40 -5.72
N ARG A 354 -19.55 -18.84 -6.17
CA ARG A 354 -20.14 -18.43 -7.46
C ARG A 354 -21.54 -17.87 -7.26
N ILE A 355 -21.80 -16.75 -7.91
CA ILE A 355 -23.09 -16.05 -7.91
C ILE A 355 -23.60 -15.96 -9.35
N TYR A 356 -24.87 -16.30 -9.56
CA TYR A 356 -25.45 -16.45 -10.90
C TYR A 356 -26.49 -15.36 -11.17
N ASN A 357 -26.53 -14.85 -12.41
CA ASN A 357 -27.70 -14.17 -12.96
C ASN A 357 -28.34 -15.08 -13.99
N ILE A 358 -29.67 -15.05 -14.02
CA ILE A 358 -30.41 -15.76 -15.04
C ILE A 358 -30.57 -14.84 -16.25
N SER A 359 -30.26 -15.35 -17.45
CA SER A 359 -30.52 -14.63 -18.70
C SER A 359 -32.02 -14.59 -18.97
N ARG A 360 -32.53 -13.47 -19.48
CA ARG A 360 -33.90 -13.39 -19.98
C ARG A 360 -34.08 -14.34 -21.16
N ALA A 361 -35.12 -15.17 -21.09
CA ALA A 361 -35.45 -16.11 -22.15
C ALA A 361 -35.55 -15.38 -23.51
N GLY A 362 -34.61 -15.66 -24.42
CA GLY A 362 -34.60 -15.16 -25.79
C GLY A 362 -33.50 -14.13 -26.14
N GLU A 363 -32.65 -13.72 -25.20
CA GLU A 363 -31.55 -12.74 -25.43
C GLU A 363 -30.15 -13.29 -25.12
N SER A 364 -29.93 -14.61 -25.19
CA SER A 364 -28.56 -15.14 -25.18
C SER A 364 -27.80 -14.51 -26.35
N GLN A 365 -26.69 -13.82 -26.07
CA GLN A 365 -25.81 -13.29 -27.10
C GLN A 365 -25.34 -14.46 -27.96
N LYS A 366 -26.03 -14.69 -29.08
CA LYS A 366 -25.43 -15.42 -30.19
C LYS A 366 -24.28 -14.54 -30.67
N ASP A 367 -23.07 -15.07 -30.55
CA ASP A 367 -21.94 -14.63 -31.36
C ASP A 367 -22.45 -14.34 -32.77
N ASP A 368 -22.21 -13.11 -33.24
CA ASP A 368 -22.49 -12.68 -34.60
C ASP A 368 -21.74 -13.61 -35.57
N ASP A 369 -22.42 -14.66 -36.04
CA ASP A 369 -22.06 -15.33 -37.27
C ASP A 369 -22.09 -14.27 -38.37
N LEU A 370 -20.91 -14.01 -38.94
CA LEU A 370 -20.69 -13.13 -40.08
C LEU A 370 -21.79 -13.32 -41.14
N PRO A 371 -22.41 -12.23 -41.66
CA PRO A 371 -23.47 -12.38 -42.63
C PRO A 371 -22.89 -12.89 -43.96
N THR A 372 -23.36 -14.06 -44.39
CA THR A 372 -23.38 -14.39 -45.81
C THR A 372 -24.36 -13.47 -46.52
N ASP A 373 -23.81 -12.75 -47.50
CA ASP A 373 -24.48 -11.93 -48.50
C ASP A 373 -25.64 -12.71 -49.15
N ASP A 374 -26.84 -12.11 -49.15
CA ASP A 374 -27.79 -12.16 -50.26
C ASP A 374 -29.06 -11.32 -49.98
N GLY A 375 -29.15 -10.15 -50.64
CA GLY A 375 -30.34 -9.77 -51.40
C GLY A 375 -31.64 -9.31 -50.72
N SER A 376 -31.80 -7.97 -50.66
CA SER A 376 -33.01 -7.19 -51.02
C SER A 376 -34.27 -7.22 -50.13
N GLY A 377 -34.64 -6.04 -49.59
CA GLY A 377 -35.98 -5.78 -49.07
C GLY A 377 -36.09 -4.43 -48.36
N GLN A 378 -36.71 -3.46 -49.01
CA GLN A 378 -36.82 -2.06 -48.62
C GLN A 378 -38.05 -1.80 -47.74
N GLY A 379 -37.91 -1.02 -46.66
CA GLY A 379 -38.99 -0.17 -46.13
C GLY A 379 -39.20 -0.14 -44.61
N GLY A 380 -39.18 1.06 -44.02
CA GLY A 380 -40.02 1.38 -42.84
C GLY A 380 -39.33 1.95 -41.61
N THR A 381 -39.19 3.27 -41.58
CA THR A 381 -38.89 4.20 -40.47
C THR A 381 -39.51 3.92 -39.09
N ALA A 382 -38.74 4.11 -38.00
CA ALA A 382 -39.13 4.91 -36.82
C ALA A 382 -38.00 5.05 -35.75
N THR A 383 -37.31 6.19 -35.79
CA THR A 383 -37.08 7.12 -34.66
C THR A 383 -36.61 6.61 -33.29
N GLY A 384 -35.37 6.98 -32.96
CA GLY A 384 -35.15 7.87 -31.81
C GLY A 384 -34.64 7.28 -30.50
N THR A 385 -33.46 6.66 -30.48
CA THR A 385 -32.69 6.47 -29.23
C THR A 385 -31.17 6.35 -29.40
N GLU A 386 -30.61 6.46 -30.61
CA GLU A 386 -29.16 6.27 -30.83
C GLU A 386 -28.27 7.51 -30.61
N GLN A 387 -28.82 8.66 -30.22
CA GLN A 387 -28.03 9.89 -30.07
C GLN A 387 -27.52 10.20 -28.66
N LEU A 388 -27.81 9.36 -27.64
CA LEU A 388 -27.37 9.61 -26.26
C LEU A 388 -26.17 8.77 -25.80
N PHE A 389 -25.82 7.68 -26.49
CA PHE A 389 -24.71 6.79 -26.07
C PHE A 389 -23.34 7.17 -26.64
N ASN A 390 -23.24 8.20 -27.48
CA ASN A 390 -21.99 8.52 -28.19
C ASN A 390 -21.12 9.59 -27.50
N ARG A 391 -21.26 9.82 -26.19
CA ARG A 391 -20.52 10.91 -25.51
C ARG A 391 -19.72 10.55 -24.26
N LEU A 392 -19.65 9.29 -23.83
CA LEU A 392 -18.96 8.94 -22.57
C LEU A 392 -18.17 7.61 -22.61
N LEU A 393 -17.50 7.30 -23.72
CA LEU A 393 -16.41 6.30 -23.72
C LEU A 393 -15.26 6.74 -24.63
N PRO A 394 -14.00 6.80 -24.17
CA PRO A 394 -12.86 6.90 -25.07
C PRO A 394 -12.76 5.60 -25.89
N ARG A 395 -12.87 5.73 -27.22
CA ARG A 395 -12.63 4.64 -28.18
C ARG A 395 -11.17 4.18 -28.07
N THR A 396 -10.93 3.05 -27.40
CA THR A 396 -9.60 2.45 -27.21
C THR A 396 -8.99 1.79 -28.46
N ALA A 397 -9.61 1.96 -29.64
CA ALA A 397 -9.06 1.47 -30.92
C ALA A 397 -8.18 2.50 -31.66
N GLU A 398 -8.36 3.81 -31.46
CA GLU A 398 -7.54 4.83 -32.15
C GLU A 398 -6.18 5.08 -31.46
N MET A 399 -6.06 4.75 -30.17
CA MET A 399 -4.83 4.98 -29.40
C MET A 399 -3.69 3.99 -29.75
N ARG A 400 -4.03 2.79 -30.25
CA ARG A 400 -3.02 1.84 -30.76
C ARG A 400 -2.41 2.29 -32.10
N GLN A 401 -3.17 3.00 -32.93
CA GLN A 401 -2.65 3.58 -34.18
C GLN A 401 -1.84 4.85 -33.91
N ALA A 402 -2.24 5.68 -32.94
CA ALA A 402 -1.47 6.86 -32.54
C ALA A 402 -0.10 6.52 -31.93
N LEU A 403 0.00 5.47 -31.10
CA LEU A 403 1.27 4.99 -30.54
C LEU A 403 2.19 4.37 -31.60
N ALA A 404 1.62 3.66 -32.59
CA ALA A 404 2.40 3.13 -33.71
C ALA A 404 2.95 4.25 -34.62
N ILE A 405 2.16 5.30 -34.88
CA ILE A 405 2.60 6.48 -35.64
C ILE A 405 3.67 7.27 -34.87
N LEU A 406 3.52 7.42 -33.54
CA LEU A 406 4.52 8.07 -32.69
C LEU A 406 5.85 7.30 -32.67
N GLY A 407 5.79 5.96 -32.61
CA GLY A 407 6.99 5.10 -32.71
C GLY A 407 7.71 5.23 -34.06
N ILE A 408 6.98 5.25 -35.17
CA ILE A 408 7.55 5.45 -36.52
C ILE A 408 8.14 6.86 -36.65
N ALA A 409 7.49 7.89 -36.10
CA ALA A 409 7.99 9.26 -36.11
C ALA A 409 9.29 9.41 -35.31
N LEU A 410 9.40 8.75 -34.15
CA LEU A 410 10.62 8.76 -33.33
C LEU A 410 11.79 8.04 -34.04
N LEU A 411 11.52 6.93 -34.73
CA LEU A 411 12.54 6.23 -35.52
C LEU A 411 13.01 7.07 -36.72
N LEU A 412 12.11 7.77 -37.40
CA LEU A 412 12.46 8.71 -38.47
C LEU A 412 13.26 9.91 -37.95
N LEU A 413 12.89 10.45 -36.78
CA LEU A 413 13.62 11.54 -36.13
C LEU A 413 15.05 11.10 -35.74
N ALA A 414 15.19 9.90 -35.16
CA ALA A 414 16.50 9.34 -34.83
C ALA A 414 17.38 9.11 -36.07
N TYR A 415 16.78 8.64 -37.18
CA TYR A 415 17.49 8.49 -38.45
C TYR A 415 17.94 9.83 -39.03
N LEU A 416 17.08 10.85 -39.02
CA LEU A 416 17.41 12.20 -39.50
C LEU A 416 18.49 12.87 -38.65
N LEU A 417 18.42 12.76 -37.32
CA LEU A 417 19.45 13.26 -36.39
C LEU A 417 20.79 12.56 -36.63
N ARG A 418 20.80 11.24 -36.82
CA ARG A 418 22.02 10.48 -37.15
C ARG A 418 22.60 10.91 -38.50
N LYS A 419 21.76 11.15 -39.50
CA LYS A 419 22.20 11.65 -40.81
C LYS A 419 22.74 13.08 -40.74
N TYR A 420 22.14 13.95 -39.93
CA TYR A 420 22.60 15.31 -39.69
C TYR A 420 23.96 15.33 -38.98
N MET A 421 24.12 14.57 -37.88
CA MET A 421 25.40 14.45 -37.17
C MET A 421 26.52 13.88 -38.04
N ASN A 422 26.21 12.92 -38.92
CA ASN A 422 27.19 12.38 -39.86
C ASN A 422 27.55 13.35 -40.99
N LYS A 423 26.69 14.34 -41.29
CA LYS A 423 26.97 15.39 -42.27
C LYS A 423 27.82 16.50 -41.66
N THR A 424 27.49 16.97 -40.45
CA THR A 424 28.31 17.96 -39.73
C THR A 424 29.71 17.42 -39.42
N ARG A 425 29.83 16.12 -39.12
CA ARG A 425 31.13 15.48 -38.89
C ARG A 425 31.96 15.27 -40.18
N ARG A 426 31.36 15.42 -41.36
CA ARG A 426 32.08 15.45 -42.65
C ARG A 426 32.44 16.87 -43.11
N GLU A 427 31.77 17.89 -42.58
CA GLU A 427 32.08 19.30 -42.85
C GLU A 427 33.15 19.85 -41.88
N GLU A 428 33.54 19.10 -40.84
CA GLU A 428 34.68 19.40 -39.95
C GLU A 428 36.00 18.72 -40.38
N ASP A 429 35.95 17.80 -41.34
CA ASP A 429 37.11 17.03 -41.84
C ASP A 429 37.53 17.43 -43.29
N ASP A 430 36.90 18.45 -43.88
CA ASP A 430 37.32 19.19 -45.09
C ASP A 430 37.69 20.63 -44.70
#